data_AF-A0A8J4E7T9-F1
#
_entry.id   AF-A0A8J4E7T9-F1
#
_cell.length_a   1.000
_cell.length_b   1.000
_cell.length_c   1.000
_cell.angle_alpha   90.00
_cell.angle_beta   90.00
_cell.angle_gamma   90.00
#
_symmetry.space_group_name_H-M   'P 1'
#
loop_
_entity.id
_entity.type
_entity.pdbx_description
1 polymer ?
#
loop_
_entity_poly.entity_id
_entity_poly.type
_entity_poly.pdbx_seq_one_letter_code
_entity_poly.pdbx_strand_id
1 'polypeptide(L)'
;MPAPDDEPDQNLGPEPAQPEPPAGLDYSRRVYAMVIDWYKVAETKAQLLLTANGAFATVFFGLVATSLWRLPSLKPTMMGSETWFFLAVGVVALSGAVAFAAAGLLSRHQHNIKADFARLGIQRKRPGTYTHEAAWYFGHIASLKFGDAVDLLRTVDQQREFEVLTYNVVGLSHVVLRKHRLVNAGWFLTAVSIVAMIATTLSFFIRSQI
;
A
#
# COMPACT_ATOMS: atom_id res chain seq x y z
N MET A 1 35.60 -35.76 -53.25
CA MET A 1 34.77 -34.89 -52.40
C MET A 1 35.34 -33.49 -52.52
N PRO A 2 34.61 -32.54 -53.14
CA PRO A 2 35.06 -31.15 -53.21
C PRO A 2 34.96 -30.51 -51.82
N ALA A 3 35.95 -29.66 -51.49
CA ALA A 3 35.99 -28.89 -50.26
C ALA A 3 34.80 -27.91 -50.20
N PRO A 4 34.23 -27.62 -49.03
CA PRO A 4 33.18 -26.62 -48.89
C PRO A 4 33.76 -25.26 -49.28
N ASP A 5 33.09 -24.57 -50.20
CA ASP A 5 33.42 -23.22 -50.63
C ASP A 5 33.34 -22.27 -49.43
N ASP A 6 34.46 -21.65 -49.08
CA ASP A 6 34.54 -20.59 -48.08
C ASP A 6 33.68 -19.41 -48.58
N GLU A 7 32.48 -19.24 -48.03
CA GLU A 7 31.66 -18.05 -48.25
C GLU A 7 32.46 -16.82 -47.79
N PRO A 8 32.69 -15.82 -48.66
CA PRO A 8 33.44 -14.63 -48.28
C PRO A 8 32.71 -13.94 -47.12
N ASP A 9 33.43 -13.75 -46.00
CA ASP A 9 33.01 -12.98 -44.84
C ASP A 9 32.26 -11.74 -45.32
N GLN A 10 30.93 -11.78 -45.21
CA GLN A 10 30.10 -10.64 -45.51
C GLN A 10 30.57 -9.55 -44.56
N ASN A 11 31.18 -8.52 -45.14
CA ASN A 11 31.64 -7.32 -44.48
C ASN A 11 30.42 -6.64 -43.86
N LEU A 12 30.04 -7.11 -42.67
CA LEU A 12 29.02 -6.52 -41.82
C LEU A 12 29.54 -5.13 -41.49
N GLY A 13 29.00 -4.13 -42.17
CA GLY A 13 29.32 -2.74 -41.91
C GLY A 13 29.21 -2.43 -40.42
N PRO A 14 29.89 -1.38 -39.94
CA PRO A 14 29.96 -1.07 -38.51
C PRO A 14 28.56 -1.13 -37.90
N GLU A 15 28.41 -1.97 -36.87
CA GLU A 15 27.16 -2.12 -36.13
C GLU A 15 26.69 -0.72 -35.72
N PRO A 16 25.43 -0.35 -36.01
CA PRO A 16 24.95 0.99 -35.68
C PRO A 16 25.14 1.22 -34.18
N ALA A 17 25.91 2.26 -33.85
CA ALA A 17 26.21 2.60 -32.47
C ALA A 17 24.91 2.69 -31.66
N GLN A 18 24.79 1.88 -30.62
CA GLN A 18 23.61 1.93 -29.78
C GLN A 18 23.50 3.31 -29.13
N PRO A 19 22.29 3.90 -29.09
CA PRO A 19 22.10 5.19 -28.43
C PRO A 19 22.53 5.07 -26.96
N GLU A 20 23.37 6.00 -26.52
CA GLU A 20 23.81 6.01 -25.12
C GLU A 20 22.62 6.20 -24.18
N PRO A 21 22.59 5.50 -23.03
CA PRO A 21 21.53 5.65 -22.06
C PRO A 21 21.41 7.10 -21.58
N PRO A 22 20.18 7.58 -21.30
CA PRO A 22 19.98 8.92 -20.76
C PRO A 22 20.79 9.12 -19.48
N ALA A 23 21.48 10.26 -19.39
CA ALA A 23 22.17 10.66 -18.19
C ALA A 23 21.16 10.76 -17.02
N GLY A 24 21.22 9.79 -16.10
CA GLY A 24 20.31 9.71 -14.96
C GLY A 24 19.33 8.53 -14.98
N LEU A 25 19.31 7.68 -16.02
CA LEU A 25 18.47 6.47 -16.04
C LEU A 25 18.75 5.58 -14.81
N ASP A 26 20.01 5.29 -14.52
CA ASP A 26 20.38 4.49 -13.33
C ASP A 26 20.02 5.17 -12.01
N TYR A 27 20.11 6.49 -11.94
CA TYR A 27 19.64 7.24 -10.77
C TYR A 27 18.13 7.09 -10.60
N SER A 28 17.35 7.24 -11.68
CA SER A 28 15.90 7.09 -11.66
C SER A 28 15.46 5.68 -11.25
N ARG A 29 16.13 4.64 -11.74
CA ARG A 29 15.92 3.24 -11.34
C ARG A 29 16.18 3.02 -9.85
N ARG A 30 17.25 3.61 -9.30
CA ARG A 30 17.57 3.53 -7.86
C ARG A 30 16.56 4.27 -6.99
N VAL A 31 16.20 5.50 -7.36
CA VAL A 31 15.18 6.28 -6.62
C VAL A 31 13.84 5.56 -6.65
N TYR A 32 13.48 5.02 -7.81
CA TYR A 32 12.30 4.21 -8.01
C TYR A 32 12.26 2.98 -7.08
N ALA A 33 13.33 2.19 -7.07
CA ALA A 33 13.45 1.03 -6.20
C ALA A 33 13.30 1.41 -4.72
N MET A 34 13.94 2.51 -4.30
CA MET A 34 13.81 3.05 -2.94
C MET A 34 12.36 3.41 -2.60
N VAL A 35 11.63 4.10 -3.49
CA VAL A 35 10.22 4.45 -3.25
C VAL A 35 9.34 3.21 -3.16
N ILE A 36 9.59 2.18 -3.99
CA ILE A 36 8.89 0.89 -3.92
C ILE A 36 9.18 0.18 -2.59
N ASP A 37 10.40 0.24 -2.08
CA ASP A 37 10.72 -0.38 -0.80
C ASP A 37 10.04 0.34 0.37
N TRP A 38 9.98 1.67 0.36
CA TRP A 38 9.16 2.43 1.32
C TRP A 38 7.67 2.07 1.22
N TYR A 39 7.15 1.87 0.01
CA TYR A 39 5.77 1.41 -0.20
C TYR A 39 5.51 0.04 0.48
N LYS A 40 6.43 -0.92 0.31
CA LYS A 40 6.36 -2.25 0.93
C LYS A 40 6.43 -2.14 2.45
N VAL A 41 7.36 -1.35 2.99
CA VAL A 41 7.47 -1.12 4.45
C VAL A 41 6.17 -0.55 5.01
N ALA A 42 5.55 0.41 4.34
CA ALA A 42 4.25 0.94 4.76
C ALA A 42 3.14 -0.13 4.73
N GLU A 43 3.19 -1.07 3.77
CA GLU A 43 2.26 -2.20 3.70
C GLU A 43 2.43 -3.16 4.87
N THR A 44 3.67 -3.57 5.12
CA THR A 44 4.01 -4.48 6.23
C THR A 44 3.60 -3.86 7.56
N LYS A 45 3.83 -2.57 7.78
CA LYS A 45 3.39 -1.88 9.00
C LYS A 45 1.87 -1.86 9.14
N ALA A 46 1.11 -1.69 8.05
CA ALA A 46 -0.35 -1.74 8.07
C ALA A 46 -0.88 -3.15 8.37
N GLN A 47 -0.26 -4.18 7.79
CA GLN A 47 -0.59 -5.58 8.08
C GLN A 47 -0.28 -5.93 9.54
N LEU A 48 0.90 -5.53 10.04
CA LEU A 48 1.28 -5.71 11.45
C LEU A 48 0.26 -5.04 12.38
N LEU A 49 -0.15 -3.81 12.06
CA LEU A 49 -1.14 -3.04 12.81
C LEU A 49 -2.49 -3.78 12.86
N LEU A 50 -2.98 -4.31 11.72
CA LEU A 50 -4.23 -5.09 11.68
C LEU A 50 -4.12 -6.39 12.48
N THR A 51 -3.01 -7.12 12.35
CA THR A 51 -2.78 -8.35 13.09
C THR A 51 -2.72 -8.09 14.60
N ALA A 52 -1.98 -7.07 15.02
CA ALA A 52 -1.86 -6.69 16.42
C ALA A 52 -3.22 -6.27 17.01
N ASN A 53 -3.98 -5.44 16.29
CA ASN A 53 -5.32 -5.02 16.72
C ASN A 53 -6.32 -6.19 16.74
N GLY A 54 -6.25 -7.10 15.77
CA GLY A 54 -7.09 -8.31 15.76
C GLY A 54 -6.77 -9.25 16.93
N ALA A 55 -5.49 -9.47 17.22
CA ALA A 55 -5.05 -10.26 18.37
C ALA A 55 -5.48 -9.59 19.69
N PHE A 56 -5.25 -8.29 19.83
CA PHE A 56 -5.67 -7.51 20.99
C PHE A 56 -7.18 -7.59 21.21
N ALA A 57 -7.99 -7.36 20.17
CA ALA A 57 -9.44 -7.46 20.25
C ALA A 57 -9.87 -8.87 20.67
N THR A 58 -9.30 -9.92 20.07
CA THR A 58 -9.62 -11.31 20.38
C THR A 58 -9.34 -11.64 21.85
N VAL A 59 -8.16 -11.27 22.35
CA VAL A 59 -7.79 -11.48 23.76
C VAL A 59 -8.71 -10.68 24.68
N PHE A 60 -8.92 -9.39 24.41
CA PHE A 60 -9.75 -8.52 25.24
C PHE A 60 -11.20 -9.02 25.31
N PHE A 61 -11.84 -9.28 24.16
CA PHE A 61 -13.20 -9.80 24.12
C PHE A 61 -13.31 -11.20 24.72
N GLY A 62 -12.28 -12.06 24.56
CA GLY A 62 -12.23 -13.37 25.20
C GLY A 62 -12.20 -13.27 26.73
N LEU A 63 -11.38 -12.38 27.28
CA LEU A 63 -11.32 -12.12 28.73
C LEU A 63 -12.63 -11.52 29.25
N VAL A 64 -13.20 -10.57 28.53
CA VAL A 64 -14.50 -9.97 28.90
C VAL A 64 -15.61 -11.04 28.86
N ALA A 65 -15.71 -11.83 27.79
CA ALA A 65 -16.73 -12.87 27.66
C ALA A 65 -16.65 -13.93 28.76
N THR A 66 -15.42 -14.39 29.09
CA THR A 66 -15.22 -15.37 30.16
C THR A 66 -15.51 -14.80 31.56
N SER A 67 -15.25 -13.52 31.78
CA SER A 67 -15.59 -12.82 33.04
C SER A 67 -17.10 -12.63 33.20
N LEU A 68 -17.80 -12.19 32.14
CA LEU A 68 -19.26 -12.01 32.12
C LEU A 68 -20.00 -13.30 32.48
N TRP A 69 -19.55 -14.45 31.96
CA TRP A 69 -20.16 -15.76 32.25
C TRP A 69 -19.96 -16.24 33.69
N ARG A 70 -18.92 -15.75 34.39
CA ARG A 70 -18.62 -16.14 35.78
C ARG A 70 -19.26 -15.22 36.82
N LEU A 71 -19.81 -14.08 36.40
CA LEU A 71 -20.44 -13.10 37.28
C LEU A 71 -21.95 -13.02 36.99
N PRO A 72 -22.78 -13.95 37.50
CA PRO A 72 -24.23 -13.91 37.33
C PRO A 72 -24.90 -12.68 37.95
N SER A 73 -24.14 -11.77 38.57
CA SER A 73 -24.62 -10.55 39.22
C SER A 73 -23.67 -9.37 39.00
N LEU A 74 -23.31 -9.06 37.75
CA LEU A 74 -22.75 -7.75 37.42
C LEU A 74 -23.82 -6.69 37.71
N LYS A 75 -23.78 -6.15 38.93
CA LYS A 75 -24.65 -5.06 39.31
C LYS A 75 -24.29 -3.84 38.43
N PRO A 76 -25.27 -3.14 37.84
CA PRO A 76 -25.03 -1.93 37.06
C PRO A 76 -24.19 -0.88 37.81
N THR A 77 -24.19 -0.93 39.15
CA THR A 77 -23.40 -0.08 40.03
C THR A 77 -21.88 -0.27 39.90
N MET A 78 -21.41 -1.38 39.33
CA MET A 78 -19.97 -1.65 39.14
C MET A 78 -19.35 -0.87 37.97
N MET A 79 -20.16 -0.35 37.04
CA MET A 79 -19.67 0.45 35.90
C MET A 79 -20.05 1.92 36.09
N GLY A 80 -19.05 2.74 36.42
CA GLY A 80 -19.22 4.18 36.49
C GLY A 80 -19.28 4.85 35.13
N SER A 81 -19.69 6.13 35.13
CA SER A 81 -19.57 7.02 33.97
C SER A 81 -18.16 7.05 33.39
N GLU A 82 -17.12 6.99 34.25
CA GLU A 82 -15.72 7.00 33.81
C GLU A 82 -15.34 5.70 33.10
N THR A 83 -15.82 4.55 33.59
CA THR A 83 -15.59 3.24 32.96
C THR A 83 -16.19 3.21 31.56
N TRP A 84 -17.42 3.70 31.41
CA TRP A 84 -18.08 3.83 30.11
C TRP A 84 -17.36 4.80 29.18
N PHE A 85 -16.88 5.92 29.70
CA PHE A 85 -16.11 6.89 28.94
C PHE A 85 -14.81 6.27 28.39
N PHE A 86 -14.00 5.63 29.23
CA PHE A 86 -12.76 4.98 28.79
C PHE A 86 -13.02 3.85 27.79
N LEU A 87 -14.08 3.06 28.02
CA LEU A 87 -14.47 2.00 27.10
C LEU A 87 -14.85 2.57 25.73
N ALA A 88 -15.68 3.62 25.70
CA ALA A 88 -16.10 4.27 24.46
C ALA A 88 -14.89 4.85 23.69
N VAL A 89 -13.98 5.55 24.39
CA VAL A 89 -12.73 6.06 23.79
C VAL A 89 -11.91 4.92 23.21
N GLY A 90 -11.75 3.82 23.95
CA GLY A 90 -11.00 2.66 23.49
C GLY A 90 -11.58 2.03 22.23
N VAL A 91 -12.89 1.79 22.21
CA VAL A 91 -13.58 1.18 21.05
C VAL A 91 -13.50 2.07 19.81
N VAL A 92 -13.72 3.39 19.97
CA VAL A 92 -13.64 4.35 18.86
C VAL A 92 -12.21 4.43 18.34
N ALA A 93 -11.21 4.49 19.24
CA ALA A 93 -9.80 4.52 18.84
C ALA A 93 -9.38 3.24 18.12
N LEU A 94 -9.76 2.06 18.63
CA LEU A 94 -9.46 0.78 17.98
C LEU A 94 -10.10 0.68 16.59
N SER A 95 -11.37 1.05 16.48
CA SER A 95 -12.11 1.05 15.21
C SER A 95 -11.48 2.02 14.21
N GLY A 96 -11.08 3.21 14.67
CA GLY A 96 -10.31 4.16 13.90
C GLY A 96 -8.98 3.57 13.43
N ALA A 97 -8.20 2.94 14.32
CA ALA A 97 -6.93 2.32 13.98
C ALA A 97 -7.06 1.28 12.86
N VAL A 98 -8.08 0.42 12.94
CA VAL A 98 -8.40 -0.58 11.91
C VAL A 98 -8.80 0.11 10.59
N ALA A 99 -9.65 1.13 10.64
CA ALA A 99 -10.06 1.88 9.45
C ALA A 99 -8.88 2.58 8.75
N PHE A 100 -7.97 3.20 9.52
CA PHE A 100 -6.76 3.84 8.99
C PHE A 100 -5.80 2.82 8.37
N ALA A 101 -5.62 1.66 9.01
CA ALA A 101 -4.81 0.56 8.47
C ALA A 101 -5.39 0.02 7.15
N ALA A 102 -6.69 -0.25 7.13
CA ALA A 102 -7.41 -0.72 5.94
C ALA A 102 -7.37 0.31 4.81
N ALA A 103 -7.58 1.60 5.10
CA ALA A 103 -7.44 2.68 4.14
C ALA A 103 -6.00 2.77 3.58
N GLY A 104 -4.99 2.53 4.41
CA GLY A 104 -3.59 2.45 4.00
C GLY A 104 -3.34 1.32 2.98
N LEU A 105 -3.99 0.16 3.16
CA LEU A 105 -3.94 -0.95 2.20
C LEU A 105 -4.74 -0.67 0.92
N LEU A 106 -5.90 -0.02 1.03
CA LEU A 106 -6.79 0.29 -0.08
C LEU A 106 -6.34 1.48 -0.94
N SER A 107 -5.43 2.33 -0.44
CA SER A 107 -5.04 3.62 -1.04
C SER A 107 -4.57 3.54 -2.51
N ARG A 108 -4.23 2.35 -3.03
CA ARG A 108 -3.74 2.17 -4.39
C ARG A 108 -4.77 1.61 -5.39
N HIS A 109 -5.87 1.01 -4.92
CA HIS A 109 -6.55 0.00 -5.74
C HIS A 109 -7.55 0.52 -6.80
N GLN A 110 -8.21 1.68 -6.61
CA GLN A 110 -9.27 2.10 -7.55
C GLN A 110 -9.41 3.61 -7.80
N HIS A 111 -9.21 4.46 -6.78
CA HIS A 111 -9.42 5.90 -6.94
C HIS A 111 -8.35 6.55 -7.83
N ASN A 112 -7.11 6.05 -7.77
CA ASN A 112 -6.01 6.61 -8.56
C ASN A 112 -6.11 6.26 -10.05
N ILE A 113 -6.56 5.05 -10.41
CA ILE A 113 -6.59 4.62 -11.83
C ILE A 113 -7.43 5.56 -12.70
N LYS A 114 -8.60 5.99 -12.22
CA LYS A 114 -9.47 6.89 -12.99
C LYS A 114 -8.86 8.30 -13.11
N ALA A 115 -8.31 8.81 -12.01
CA ALA A 115 -7.68 10.13 -11.96
C ALA A 115 -6.41 10.18 -12.84
N ASP A 116 -5.58 9.13 -12.76
CA ASP A 116 -4.35 9.00 -13.53
C ASP A 116 -4.67 8.86 -15.03
N PHE A 117 -5.68 8.06 -15.40
CA PHE A 117 -6.10 7.96 -16.81
C PHE A 117 -6.67 9.27 -17.33
N ALA A 118 -7.46 9.99 -16.54
CA ALA A 118 -7.96 11.30 -16.93
C ALA A 118 -6.81 12.30 -17.13
N ARG A 119 -5.81 12.29 -16.23
CA ARG A 119 -4.63 13.17 -16.33
C ARG A 119 -3.76 12.86 -17.55
N LEU A 120 -3.63 11.58 -17.90
CA LEU A 120 -2.88 11.12 -19.07
C LEU A 120 -3.70 11.15 -20.37
N GLY A 121 -4.99 11.53 -20.33
CA GLY A 121 -5.86 11.54 -21.50
C GLY A 121 -6.23 10.14 -22.03
N ILE A 122 -6.04 9.10 -21.23
CA ILE A 122 -6.21 7.70 -21.62
C ILE A 122 -7.68 7.30 -21.61
N GLN A 123 -8.15 6.84 -22.76
CA GLN A 123 -9.47 6.24 -22.92
C GLN A 123 -9.32 4.73 -23.07
N ARG A 124 -9.76 3.97 -22.06
CA ARG A 124 -9.64 2.48 -22.00
C ARG A 124 -10.15 1.73 -23.24
N LYS A 125 -11.08 2.32 -23.99
CA LYS A 125 -11.66 1.71 -25.19
C LYS A 125 -10.90 2.05 -26.47
N ARG A 126 -9.98 3.03 -26.44
CA ARG A 126 -9.25 3.57 -27.58
C ARG A 126 -7.72 3.38 -27.40
N PRO A 127 -7.14 2.30 -27.95
CA PRO A 127 -5.72 1.97 -27.80
C PRO A 127 -4.75 3.09 -28.20
N GLY A 128 -5.09 3.87 -29.23
CA GLY A 128 -4.27 5.00 -29.67
C GLY A 128 -4.12 6.14 -28.65
N THR A 129 -4.81 6.07 -27.51
CA THR A 129 -4.65 7.01 -26.39
C THR A 129 -3.73 6.50 -25.29
N TYR A 130 -3.24 5.24 -25.38
CA TYR A 130 -2.42 4.67 -24.33
C TYR A 130 -1.02 5.29 -24.33
N THR A 131 -0.51 5.58 -23.14
CA THR A 131 0.83 6.12 -22.94
C THR A 131 1.66 5.16 -22.11
N HIS A 132 2.99 5.18 -22.27
CA HIS A 132 3.89 4.27 -21.56
C HIS A 132 3.84 4.44 -20.04
N GLU A 133 3.49 5.62 -19.54
CA GLU A 133 3.31 5.88 -18.10
C GLU A 133 2.18 5.03 -17.50
N ALA A 134 1.13 4.74 -18.27
CA ALA A 134 0.08 3.83 -17.83
C ALA A 134 0.47 2.36 -17.92
N ALA A 135 1.49 2.01 -18.68
CA ALA A 135 2.00 0.64 -18.73
C ALA A 135 2.88 0.28 -17.52
N TRP A 136 3.17 1.23 -16.64
CA TRP A 136 4.06 1.01 -15.49
C TRP A 136 3.38 0.31 -14.30
N TYR A 137 2.11 0.63 -14.01
CA TYR A 137 1.40 0.06 -12.87
C TYR A 137 0.53 -1.11 -13.30
N PHE A 138 0.66 -2.27 -12.65
CA PHE A 138 -0.14 -3.47 -12.98
C PHE A 138 -1.65 -3.20 -12.96
N GLY A 139 -2.15 -2.34 -12.06
CA GLY A 139 -3.58 -2.00 -12.01
C GLY A 139 -4.03 -1.18 -13.22
N HIS A 140 -3.14 -0.36 -13.79
CA HIS A 140 -3.38 0.32 -15.06
C HIS A 140 -3.39 -0.69 -16.20
N ILE A 141 -2.34 -1.51 -16.33
CA ILE A 141 -2.21 -2.55 -17.36
C ILE A 141 -3.42 -3.48 -17.38
N ALA A 142 -3.87 -3.95 -16.21
CA ALA A 142 -5.02 -4.84 -16.07
C ALA A 142 -6.35 -4.21 -16.54
N SER A 143 -6.40 -2.88 -16.69
CA SER A 143 -7.57 -2.15 -17.21
C SER A 143 -7.46 -1.76 -18.69
N LEU A 144 -6.32 -2.04 -19.33
CA LEU A 144 -6.10 -1.86 -20.76
C LEU A 144 -6.47 -3.14 -21.52
N LYS A 145 -6.61 -3.03 -22.85
CA LYS A 145 -6.77 -4.18 -23.73
C LYS A 145 -5.45 -4.95 -23.80
N PHE A 146 -5.52 -6.27 -23.62
CA PHE A 146 -4.34 -7.13 -23.49
C PHE A 146 -3.34 -7.00 -24.66
N GLY A 147 -3.80 -7.17 -25.91
CA GLY A 147 -2.91 -7.09 -27.09
C GLY A 147 -2.23 -5.74 -27.22
N ASP A 148 -3.00 -4.66 -27.16
CA ASP A 148 -2.49 -3.29 -27.26
C ASP A 148 -1.51 -2.94 -26.13
N ALA A 149 -1.74 -3.44 -24.91
CA ALA A 149 -0.83 -3.23 -23.79
C ALA A 149 0.49 -3.98 -23.97
N VAL A 150 0.47 -5.19 -24.54
CA VAL A 150 1.68 -5.95 -24.89
C VAL A 150 2.47 -5.20 -25.96
N ASP A 151 1.80 -4.72 -27.01
CA ASP A 151 2.45 -3.97 -28.08
C ASP A 151 3.06 -2.66 -27.56
N LEU A 152 2.36 -1.94 -26.67
CA LEU A 152 2.88 -0.76 -26.00
C LEU A 152 4.17 -1.06 -25.21
N LEU A 153 4.18 -2.14 -24.41
CA LEU A 153 5.34 -2.55 -23.62
C LEU A 153 6.56 -2.93 -24.48
N ARG A 154 6.34 -3.52 -25.65
CA ARG A 154 7.41 -3.89 -26.60
C ARG A 154 8.11 -2.69 -27.23
N THR A 155 7.48 -1.52 -27.21
CA THR A 155 8.03 -0.30 -27.81
C THR A 155 8.83 0.55 -26.83
N VAL A 156 9.07 0.07 -25.59
CA VAL A 156 9.84 0.83 -24.61
C VAL A 156 11.33 0.79 -24.96
N ASP A 157 11.92 1.98 -25.11
CA ASP A 157 13.37 2.19 -25.17
C ASP A 157 13.88 2.81 -23.85
N GLN A 158 15.19 3.03 -23.75
CA GLN A 158 15.81 3.56 -22.54
C GLN A 158 15.36 5.00 -22.21
N GLN A 159 15.06 5.81 -23.23
CA GLN A 159 14.57 7.18 -23.06
C GLN A 159 13.15 7.17 -22.48
N ARG A 160 12.26 6.34 -23.04
CA ARG A 160 10.90 6.14 -22.53
C ARG A 160 10.91 5.54 -21.14
N GLU A 161 11.81 4.60 -20.86
CA GLU A 161 11.97 4.07 -19.51
C GLU A 161 12.28 5.18 -18.51
N PHE A 162 13.22 6.07 -18.84
CA PHE A 162 13.57 7.21 -17.99
C PHE A 162 12.37 8.15 -17.72
N GLU A 163 11.62 8.50 -18.77
CA GLU A 163 10.41 9.34 -18.67
C GLU A 163 9.33 8.68 -17.80
N VAL A 164 9.07 7.40 -18.03
CA VAL A 164 8.10 6.62 -17.27
C VAL A 164 8.52 6.51 -15.80
N LEU A 165 9.79 6.22 -15.51
CA LEU A 165 10.29 6.09 -14.15
C LEU A 165 10.19 7.42 -13.39
N THR A 166 10.62 8.52 -14.00
CA THR A 166 10.59 9.85 -13.36
C THR A 166 9.16 10.29 -13.06
N TYR A 167 8.21 10.09 -13.99
CA TYR A 167 6.79 10.33 -13.75
C TYR A 167 6.25 9.52 -12.56
N ASN A 168 6.53 8.21 -12.56
CA ASN A 168 5.98 7.29 -11.56
C ASN A 168 6.62 7.45 -10.19
N VAL A 169 7.90 7.82 -10.10
CA VAL A 169 8.56 8.17 -8.83
C VAL A 169 7.81 9.29 -8.12
N VAL A 170 7.50 10.37 -8.83
CA VAL A 170 6.80 11.52 -8.25
C VAL A 170 5.40 11.10 -7.80
N GLY A 171 4.62 10.44 -8.66
CA GLY A 171 3.27 9.98 -8.33
C GLY A 171 3.26 9.02 -7.13
N LEU A 172 4.16 8.03 -7.12
CA LEU A 172 4.24 7.04 -6.06
C LEU A 172 4.71 7.64 -4.73
N SER A 173 5.60 8.63 -4.74
CA SER A 173 6.09 9.28 -3.51
C SER A 173 4.96 9.91 -2.68
N HIS A 174 3.99 10.57 -3.32
CA HIS A 174 2.83 11.13 -2.64
C HIS A 174 1.94 10.04 -2.03
N VAL A 175 1.74 8.93 -2.75
CA VAL A 175 0.97 7.79 -2.26
C VAL A 175 1.66 7.14 -1.05
N VAL A 176 2.98 6.95 -1.11
CA VAL A 176 3.78 6.39 -0.01
C VAL A 176 3.70 7.29 1.21
N LEU A 177 3.85 8.61 1.04
CA LEU A 177 3.74 9.56 2.16
C LEU A 177 2.36 9.52 2.81
N ARG A 178 1.29 9.49 2.00
CA ARG A 178 -0.08 9.36 2.51
C ARG A 178 -0.26 8.05 3.28
N LYS A 179 0.21 6.92 2.74
CA LYS A 179 0.13 5.60 3.38
C LYS A 179 0.85 5.60 4.74
N HIS A 180 2.06 6.18 4.81
CA HIS A 180 2.78 6.31 6.09
C HIS A 180 2.01 7.16 7.11
N ARG A 181 1.41 8.28 6.70
CA ARG A 181 0.59 9.10 7.61
C ARG A 181 -0.61 8.33 8.16
N LEU A 182 -1.32 7.59 7.29
CA LEU A 182 -2.46 6.76 7.71
C LEU A 182 -2.01 5.67 8.70
N VAL A 183 -0.91 4.97 8.40
CA VAL A 183 -0.37 3.92 9.27
C VAL A 183 0.09 4.49 10.61
N ASN A 184 0.78 5.63 10.62
CA ASN A 184 1.23 6.28 11.85
C ASN A 184 0.03 6.74 12.71
N ALA A 185 -1.01 7.29 12.08
CA ALA A 185 -2.26 7.62 12.77
C ALA A 185 -2.91 6.36 13.37
N GLY A 186 -2.91 5.25 12.64
CA GLY A 186 -3.41 3.97 13.14
C GLY A 186 -2.63 3.44 14.36
N TRP A 187 -1.29 3.55 14.36
CA TRP A 187 -0.45 3.22 15.52
C TRP A 187 -0.76 4.11 16.72
N PHE A 188 -0.90 5.41 16.50
CA PHE A 188 -1.27 6.34 17.56
C PHE A 188 -2.63 5.98 18.18
N LEU A 189 -3.64 5.72 17.36
CA LEU A 189 -4.98 5.30 17.82
C LEU A 189 -4.95 3.95 18.53
N THR A 190 -4.08 3.03 18.12
CA THR A 190 -3.86 1.75 18.82
C THR A 190 -3.30 1.99 20.22
N ALA A 191 -2.32 2.87 20.37
CA ALA A 191 -1.79 3.24 21.69
C ALA A 191 -2.87 3.88 22.58
N VAL A 192 -3.67 4.81 22.04
CA VAL A 192 -4.81 5.41 22.75
C VAL A 192 -5.81 4.34 23.19
N SER A 193 -6.14 3.39 22.31
CA SER A 193 -7.03 2.28 22.63
C SER A 193 -6.50 1.44 23.79
N ILE A 194 -5.22 1.07 23.76
CA ILE A 194 -4.61 0.25 24.81
C ILE A 194 -4.68 0.98 26.15
N VAL A 195 -4.27 2.25 26.20
CA VAL A 195 -4.32 3.06 27.43
C VAL A 195 -5.75 3.18 27.96
N ALA A 196 -6.72 3.45 27.09
CA ALA A 196 -8.12 3.56 27.47
C ALA A 196 -8.69 2.22 28.00
N MET A 197 -8.33 1.08 27.41
CA MET A 197 -8.78 -0.24 27.87
C MET A 197 -8.14 -0.64 29.21
N ILE A 198 -6.87 -0.28 29.44
CA ILE A 198 -6.23 -0.43 30.75
C ILE A 198 -6.96 0.44 31.79
N ALA A 199 -7.22 1.71 31.48
CA ALA A 199 -7.96 2.61 32.36
C ALA A 199 -9.38 2.10 32.68
N THR A 200 -10.06 1.52 31.69
CA THR A 200 -11.36 0.85 31.86
C THR A 200 -11.26 -0.29 32.88
N THR A 201 -10.23 -1.13 32.75
CA THR A 201 -10.01 -2.29 33.63
C THR A 201 -9.68 -1.84 35.06
N LEU A 202 -8.82 -0.85 35.23
CA LEU A 202 -8.48 -0.28 36.54
C LEU A 202 -9.71 0.39 37.19
N SER A 203 -10.47 1.17 36.42
CA SER A 203 -11.71 1.80 36.88
C SER A 203 -12.73 0.78 37.39
N PHE A 204 -12.92 -0.31 36.62
CA PHE A 204 -13.77 -1.43 37.03
C PHE A 204 -13.27 -2.11 38.31
N PHE A 205 -11.96 -2.41 38.38
CA PHE A 205 -11.38 -3.07 39.55
C PHE A 205 -11.51 -2.22 40.82
N ILE A 206 -11.19 -0.93 40.76
CA ILE A 206 -11.34 0.00 41.90
C ILE A 206 -12.79 0.03 42.39
N ARG A 207 -13.76 0.16 41.47
CA ARG A 207 -15.20 0.17 41.81
C ARG A 207 -15.70 -1.15 42.36
N SER A 208 -15.06 -2.27 42.02
CA SER A 208 -15.44 -3.59 42.55
C SER A 208 -15.04 -3.80 44.02
N GLN A 209 -14.14 -2.97 44.56
CA GLN A 209 -13.63 -3.04 45.94
C GLN A 209 -14.35 -2.08 46.90
N ILE A 210 -15.18 -1.18 46.36
CA ILE A 210 -15.97 -0.18 47.11
C ILE A 210 -17.40 -0.70 47.23
#